data_AF-A0A6H9YAU8-F1
#
_entry.id   AF-A0A6H9YAU8-F1
#
_cell.length_a   1.000
_cell.length_b   1.000
_cell.length_c   1.000
_cell.angle_alpha   90.00
_cell.angle_beta   90.00
_cell.angle_gamma   90.00
#
_symmetry.space_group_name_H-M   'P 1'
#
loop_
_entity.id
_entity.type
_entity.pdbx_description
1 polymer ?
#
loop_
_entity_poly.entity_id
_entity_poly.type
_entity_poly.pdbx_seq_one_letter_code
_entity_poly.pdbx_strand_id
1 'polypeptide(L)'
;MSESVHQDLPVSHDDDHIEFRTSEEQSRVIRKAAELMGWTVPQYVLSTVLDRAERDLYEYAAAREAMLDGPDRASTSPAGQEAAVIPLVAVVAALG
;
A
#
# COMPACT_ATOMS: atom_id res chain seq x y z
N MET A 1 15.81 25.11 -17.04
CA MET A 1 16.31 24.93 -15.66
C MET A 1 15.53 23.76 -15.11
N SER A 2 16.19 22.66 -14.79
CA SER A 2 15.54 21.44 -14.30
C SER A 2 15.43 21.56 -12.79
N GLU A 3 14.24 21.91 -12.31
CA GLU A 3 13.92 21.89 -10.88
C GLU A 3 13.81 20.43 -10.44
N SER A 4 14.73 20.02 -9.55
CA SER A 4 14.72 18.70 -8.95
C SER A 4 13.59 18.62 -7.92
N VAL A 5 12.52 17.89 -8.27
CA VAL A 5 11.33 17.63 -7.45
C VAL A 5 11.65 16.61 -6.33
N HIS A 6 12.60 16.95 -5.47
CA HIS A 6 13.01 16.16 -4.30
C HIS A 6 12.99 17.02 -3.05
N GLN A 7 11.85 17.64 -2.74
CA GLN A 7 11.75 18.58 -1.62
C GLN A 7 10.56 18.36 -0.67
N ASP A 8 10.07 17.14 -0.45
CA ASP A 8 9.19 16.94 0.72
C ASP A 8 9.02 15.52 1.25
N LEU A 9 9.99 14.63 1.01
CA LEU A 9 10.11 13.47 1.87
C LEU A 9 10.93 13.92 3.09
N PRO A 10 10.45 13.74 4.34
CA PRO A 10 11.28 14.02 5.50
C PRO A 10 12.60 13.28 5.29
N VAL A 11 13.71 14.03 5.35
CA VAL A 11 15.06 13.51 5.20
C VAL A 11 15.13 12.25 6.04
N SER A 12 15.28 11.09 5.37
CA SER A 12 15.42 9.80 6.05
C SER A 12 16.58 9.94 7.00
N HIS A 13 16.28 10.11 8.28
CA HIS A 13 17.29 10.11 9.30
C HIS A 13 17.86 8.68 9.25
N ASP A 14 19.18 8.52 9.30
CA ASP A 14 19.84 7.19 9.37
C ASP A 14 19.36 6.33 10.57
N ASP A 15 18.41 6.85 11.37
CA ASP A 15 17.86 6.33 12.62
C ASP A 15 16.35 6.05 12.56
N ASP A 16 15.75 5.95 11.36
CA ASP A 16 14.35 5.51 11.16
C ASP A 16 14.19 4.00 11.42
N HIS A 17 14.54 3.58 12.64
CA HIS A 17 14.41 2.21 13.10
C HIS A 17 13.02 1.96 13.67
N ILE A 18 12.36 0.92 13.15
CA ILE A 18 11.08 0.47 13.70
C ILE A 18 11.38 -0.51 14.83
N GLU A 19 11.20 -0.06 16.06
CA GLU A 19 11.33 -0.89 17.25
C GLU A 19 9.99 -1.52 17.66
N PHE A 20 10.02 -2.83 17.94
CA PHE A 20 8.88 -3.56 18.47
C PHE A 20 9.22 -4.18 19.81
N ARG A 21 8.34 -3.98 20.81
CA ARG A 21 8.39 -4.76 22.05
C ARG A 21 7.61 -6.05 21.86
N THR A 22 8.33 -7.14 21.63
CA THR A 22 7.78 -8.49 21.55
C THR A 22 8.01 -9.24 22.85
N SER A 23 7.07 -10.12 23.22
CA SER A 23 7.33 -11.12 24.26
C SER A 23 8.44 -12.09 23.80
N GLU A 24 9.03 -12.84 24.73
CA GLU A 24 9.99 -13.88 24.36
C GLU A 24 9.41 -14.91 23.41
N GLU A 25 8.15 -15.31 23.64
CA GLU A 25 7.45 -16.29 22.82
C GLU A 25 7.25 -15.76 21.39
N GLN A 26 6.75 -14.52 21.25
CA GLN A 26 6.60 -13.86 19.94
C GLN A 26 7.94 -13.78 19.21
N SER A 27 9.00 -13.44 19.92
CA SER A 27 10.36 -13.35 19.36
C SER A 27 10.86 -14.70 18.84
N ARG A 28 10.56 -15.80 19.55
CA ARG A 28 10.92 -17.16 19.13
C ARG A 28 10.14 -17.59 17.89
N VAL A 29 8.83 -17.32 17.85
CA VAL A 29 7.97 -17.66 16.70
C VAL A 29 8.42 -16.89 15.46
N ILE A 30 8.64 -15.58 15.57
CA ILE A 30 9.10 -14.73 14.46
C ILE A 30 10.46 -15.22 13.95
N ARG A 31 11.41 -15.50 14.85
CA ARG A 31 12.72 -16.03 14.47
C ARG A 31 12.61 -17.36 13.75
N LYS A 32 11.77 -18.28 14.24
CA LYS A 32 11.62 -19.59 13.62
C LYS A 32 10.97 -19.49 12.23
N ALA A 33 9.98 -18.60 12.07
CA ALA A 33 9.37 -18.36 10.77
C ALA A 33 10.36 -17.77 9.76
N ALA A 34 11.17 -16.80 10.18
CA ALA A 34 12.24 -16.24 9.34
C ALA A 34 13.27 -17.31 8.93
N GLU A 35 13.69 -18.16 9.87
CA GLU A 35 14.61 -19.28 9.62
C GLU A 35 14.06 -20.26 8.58
N LEU A 36 12.77 -20.63 8.68
CA LEU A 36 12.12 -21.54 7.74
C LEU A 36 12.08 -21.00 6.31
N MET A 37 12.04 -19.67 6.16
CA MET A 37 12.07 -18.97 4.87
C MET A 37 13.50 -18.69 4.38
N GLY A 38 14.53 -18.95 5.19
CA GLY A 38 15.91 -18.56 4.90
C GLY A 38 16.14 -17.05 4.95
N TRP A 39 15.33 -16.31 5.71
CA TRP A 39 15.38 -14.86 5.82
C TRP A 39 15.89 -14.40 7.18
N THR A 40 16.42 -13.18 7.23
CA THR A 40 16.67 -12.51 8.52
C THR A 40 15.36 -12.05 9.14
N VAL A 41 15.32 -11.88 10.47
CA VAL A 41 14.11 -11.40 11.17
C VAL A 41 13.62 -10.04 10.61
N PRO A 42 14.48 -9.02 10.39
CA PRO A 42 14.02 -7.76 9.80
C PRO A 42 13.43 -7.94 8.40
N GLN A 43 14.04 -8.77 7.54
CA GLN A 43 13.50 -9.05 6.21
C GLN A 43 12.12 -9.71 6.29
N TYR A 44 11.98 -10.71 7.16
CA TYR A 44 10.72 -11.39 7.36
C TYR A 44 9.62 -10.45 7.86
N VAL A 45 9.92 -9.64 8.87
CA VAL A 45 8.94 -8.69 9.43
C VAL A 45 8.55 -7.63 8.40
N LEU A 46 9.55 -7.01 7.75
CA LEU A 46 9.30 -5.96 6.77
C LEU A 46 8.46 -6.46 5.58
N SER A 47 8.87 -7.57 4.96
CA SER A 47 8.13 -8.13 3.82
C SER A 47 6.71 -8.52 4.22
N THR A 48 6.53 -9.17 5.38
CA THR A 48 5.19 -9.56 5.85
C THR A 48 4.28 -8.35 6.09
N VAL A 49 4.81 -7.26 6.63
CA VAL A 49 4.05 -6.02 6.86
C VAL A 49 3.69 -5.34 5.54
N LEU A 50 4.61 -5.30 4.57
CA LEU A 50 4.34 -4.75 3.24
C LEU A 50 3.26 -5.54 2.50
N ASP A 51 3.35 -6.87 2.50
CA ASP A 51 2.36 -7.74 1.86
C ASP A 51 0.96 -7.56 2.48
N ARG A 52 0.91 -7.35 3.80
CA ARG A 52 -0.35 -7.08 4.51
C ARG A 52 -0.90 -5.70 4.17
N ALA A 53 -0.05 -4.67 4.17
CA ALA A 53 -0.44 -3.31 3.84
C ALA A 53 -0.96 -3.20 2.41
N GLU A 54 -0.30 -3.86 1.46
CA GLU A 54 -0.77 -3.95 0.06
C GLU A 54 -2.17 -4.56 -0.01
N ARG A 55 -2.39 -5.71 0.65
CA ARG A 55 -3.69 -6.37 0.67
C ARG A 55 -4.77 -5.48 1.29
N ASP A 56 -4.48 -4.86 2.44
CA ASP A 56 -5.43 -3.99 3.14
C ASP A 56 -5.80 -2.77 2.27
N LEU A 57 -4.84 -2.22 1.50
CA LEU A 57 -5.10 -1.14 0.53
C LEU A 57 -6.02 -1.58 -0.61
N TYR A 58 -5.80 -2.78 -1.16
CA TYR A 58 -6.69 -3.33 -2.18
C TYR A 58 -8.08 -3.63 -1.63
N GLU A 59 -8.18 -4.22 -0.44
CA GLU A 59 -9.45 -4.49 0.23
C GLU A 59 -10.22 -3.19 0.47
N TYR A 60 -9.53 -2.13 0.91
CA TYR A 60 -10.13 -0.81 1.07
C TYR A 60 -10.62 -0.22 -0.25
N ALA A 61 -9.81 -0.29 -1.32
CA ALA A 61 -10.19 0.20 -2.63
C ALA A 61 -11.43 -0.53 -3.18
N ALA A 62 -11.45 -1.87 -3.09
CA ALA A 62 -12.57 -2.70 -3.52
C ALA A 62 -13.85 -2.41 -2.72
N ALA A 63 -13.74 -2.26 -1.39
CA ALA A 63 -14.87 -1.88 -0.55
C ALA A 63 -15.40 -0.49 -0.92
N ARG A 64 -14.51 0.47 -1.23
CA ARG A 64 -14.89 1.81 -1.65
C ARG A 64 -15.59 1.80 -3.01
N GLU A 65 -15.11 1.02 -3.97
CA GLU A 65 -15.76 0.84 -5.28
C GLU A 65 -17.15 0.22 -5.14
N ALA A 66 -17.30 -0.84 -4.33
CA ALA A 66 -18.60 -1.46 -4.06
C ALA A 66 -19.61 -0.49 -3.40
N MET A 67 -19.14 0.45 -2.57
CA MET A 67 -19.98 1.50 -2.00
C MET A 67 -20.38 2.57 -3.04
N LEU A 68 -19.52 2.86 -4.02
CA LEU A 68 -19.78 3.82 -5.10
C LEU A 68 -20.70 3.24 -6.18
N ASP A 69 -20.60 1.95 -6.46
CA ASP A 69 -21.48 1.21 -7.40
C ASP A 69 -22.78 0.70 -6.74
N GLY A 70 -23.32 1.47 -5.78
CA GLY A 70 -24.60 1.16 -5.12
C GLY A 70 -25.74 0.84 -6.11
N PRO A 71 -26.84 0.21 -5.63
CA PRO A 71 -27.90 -0.41 -6.47
C PRO A 71 -28.63 0.53 -7.43
N ASP A 72 -28.30 1.82 -7.45
CA ASP A 72 -28.95 2.86 -8.26
C ASP A 72 -28.42 2.93 -9.71
N ARG A 73 -27.34 2.21 -10.04
CA ARG A 73 -26.85 2.11 -11.44
C ARG A 73 -27.64 1.16 -12.35
N ALA A 74 -28.65 0.46 -11.84
CA ALA A 74 -29.54 -0.36 -12.66
C ALA A 74 -30.52 0.46 -13.54
N SER A 75 -30.54 1.79 -13.41
CA SER A 75 -31.40 2.68 -14.22
C SER A 75 -30.59 3.71 -14.99
N THR A 76 -29.71 3.29 -15.90
CA THR A 76 -29.42 4.12 -17.08
C THR A 76 -28.99 3.26 -18.26
N SER A 77 -29.84 3.30 -19.28
CA SER A 77 -29.75 2.67 -20.61
C SER A 77 -28.38 2.86 -21.30
N PRO A 78 -27.94 1.94 -22.18
CA PRO A 78 -26.61 1.97 -22.77
C PRO A 78 -26.56 2.97 -23.93
N ALA A 79 -26.10 4.18 -23.67
CA ALA A 79 -25.69 5.09 -24.73
C ALA A 79 -24.63 6.05 -24.21
N GLY A 80 -23.37 5.76 -24.54
CA GLY A 80 -22.28 6.73 -24.54
C GLY A 80 -21.72 7.08 -23.16
N GLN A 81 -20.83 6.24 -22.65
CA GLN A 81 -19.75 6.71 -21.77
C GLN A 81 -18.48 5.98 -22.20
N GLU A 82 -17.76 6.61 -23.13
CA GLU A 82 -16.34 6.34 -23.30
C GLU A 82 -15.69 6.45 -21.93
N ALA A 83 -15.24 5.31 -21.43
CA ALA A 83 -14.48 5.22 -20.21
C ALA A 83 -13.19 6.03 -20.39
N ALA A 84 -13.18 7.24 -19.83
CA ALA A 84 -11.93 7.90 -19.49
C ALA A 84 -11.29 7.11 -18.35
N VAL A 85 -10.69 5.97 -18.69
CA VAL A 85 -9.69 5.31 -17.86
C VAL A 85 -8.49 6.26 -17.86
N ILE A 86 -8.48 7.22 -16.94
CA ILE A 86 -7.32 8.05 -16.74
C ILE A 86 -6.29 7.15 -16.06
N PRO A 87 -5.15 6.82 -16.71
CA PRO A 87 -4.11 6.05 -16.04
C PRO A 87 -3.63 6.84 -14.82
N LEU A 88 -3.38 6.15 -13.71
CA LEU A 88 -3.02 6.73 -12.41
C LEU A 88 -1.81 7.70 -12.50
N VAL A 89 -0.97 7.53 -13.53
CA VAL A 89 0.12 8.45 -13.94
C VAL A 89 -0.35 9.90 -14.17
N ALA A 90 -1.55 10.11 -14.71
CA ALA A 90 -2.04 11.44 -15.05
C ALA A 90 -2.66 12.18 -13.86
N VAL A 91 -3.16 11.45 -12.85
CA VAL A 91 -3.68 12.06 -11.59
C VAL A 91 -2.52 12.56 -10.73
N VAL A 92 -1.39 11.85 -10.73
CA VAL A 92 -0.19 12.25 -9.99
C VAL A 92 0.48 13.49 -10.62
N ALA A 93 0.37 13.70 -11.94
CA ALA A 93 0.91 14.86 -12.63
C ALA A 93 0.11 16.17 -12.41
N ALA A 94 -1.14 16.10 -11.97
CA ALA A 94 -2.04 17.25 -11.84
C ALA A 94 -2.08 17.84 -10.41
N LEU A 95 -1.40 17.23 -9.45
CA LEU A 95 -1.30 17.67 -8.05
C LEU A 95 0.04 18.33 -7.72
N GLY A 96 0.86 18.63 -8.75
CA GLY A 96 2.07 19.45 -8.64
C GLY A 96 1.77 20.92 -8.88
#